data_AF-A0A8D8Z859-F1
#
_entry.id   AF-A0A8D8Z859-F1
#
_cell.length_a   1.000
_cell.length_b   1.000
_cell.length_c   1.000
_cell.angle_alpha   90.00
_cell.angle_beta   90.00
_cell.angle_gamma   90.00
#
_symmetry.space_group_name_H-M   'P 1'
#
loop_
_entity.id
_entity.type
_entity.pdbx_description
1 polymer ?
#
loop_
_entity_poly.entity_id
_entity_poly.type
_entity_poly.pdbx_seq_one_letter_code
_entity_poly.pdbx_strand_id
1 'polypeptide(L)'
;KFKIFFISIESNDIFWNLIFNFAKMALKELCFQSKLLLNVCRIITNRGNATSSSVSKSKQVFEKEDKFGAHNYHPIPVALCKGKGVHVWDVEGRQYFDFLSGYSAVNQGHCHPKIIDALKTQAEVLTLASRAFYTDVLGEYEEYVTRYFGYDKMLPMNTGVEGGETACKLARKWAYQSKGIPNNEARIVFAGGNFWGRTLAA
;
A
#
# COMPACT_ATOMS: atom_id res chain seq x y z
N LYS A 1 -20.01 -0.67 -23.67
CA LYS A 1 -18.70 -1.19 -23.21
C LYS A 1 -18.41 -0.50 -21.87
N PHE A 2 -18.48 -1.22 -20.76
CA PHE A 2 -18.20 -0.62 -19.44
C PHE A 2 -16.69 -0.62 -19.17
N LYS A 3 -16.16 0.49 -18.69
CA LYS A 3 -14.80 0.59 -18.13
C LYS A 3 -14.90 0.40 -16.62
N ILE A 4 -14.24 -0.64 -16.10
CA ILE A 4 -14.18 -0.92 -14.66
C ILE A 4 -12.76 -0.64 -14.17
N PHE A 5 -12.64 0.15 -13.11
CA PHE A 5 -11.39 0.44 -12.42
C PHE A 5 -11.24 -0.46 -11.20
N PHE A 6 -10.03 -0.93 -10.95
CA PHE A 6 -9.66 -1.65 -9.74
C PHE A 6 -8.58 -0.85 -9.04
N ILE A 7 -8.85 -0.43 -7.81
CA ILE A 7 -7.84 0.06 -6.88
C ILE A 7 -7.48 -1.09 -5.95
N SER A 8 -6.20 -1.39 -5.92
CA SER A 8 -5.55 -2.11 -4.83
C SER A 8 -4.93 -1.08 -3.89
N ILE A 9 -5.06 -1.29 -2.59
CA ILE A 9 -4.30 -0.54 -1.58
C ILE A 9 -3.57 -1.58 -0.76
N GLU A 10 -2.25 -1.55 -0.71
CA GLU A 10 -1.53 -2.38 0.24
C GLU A 10 -1.63 -1.80 1.65
N SER A 11 -2.71 -2.11 2.38
CA SER A 11 -2.74 -2.17 3.86
C SER A 11 -4.16 -2.42 4.42
N ASN A 12 -4.31 -3.55 5.12
CA ASN A 12 -5.34 -3.99 6.09
C ASN A 12 -6.69 -3.23 6.20
N ASP A 13 -7.77 -4.00 5.97
CA ASP A 13 -9.22 -3.99 6.34
C ASP A 13 -9.87 -2.92 7.24
N ILE A 14 -9.28 -1.76 7.41
CA ILE A 14 -9.99 -0.56 7.85
C ILE A 14 -9.94 0.36 6.63
N PHE A 15 -10.96 1.20 6.44
CA PHE A 15 -10.94 2.40 5.61
C PHE A 15 -11.52 2.37 4.19
N TRP A 16 -12.71 2.96 4.08
CA TRP A 16 -13.19 3.58 2.84
C TRP A 16 -12.92 5.09 2.80
N ASN A 17 -12.87 5.77 3.96
CA ASN A 17 -12.60 7.22 4.04
C ASN A 17 -11.12 7.61 3.92
N LEU A 18 -10.18 6.70 4.21
CA LEU A 18 -8.76 6.91 3.90
C LEU A 18 -8.54 6.97 2.40
N ILE A 19 -9.26 6.12 1.67
CA ILE A 19 -9.07 5.97 0.23
C ILE A 19 -9.62 7.18 -0.51
N PHE A 20 -10.76 7.72 -0.07
CA PHE A 20 -11.29 8.97 -0.62
C PHE A 20 -10.31 10.14 -0.47
N ASN A 21 -9.64 10.26 0.68
CA ASN A 21 -8.62 11.29 0.89
C ASN A 21 -7.26 10.96 0.23
N PHE A 22 -6.90 9.67 0.15
CA PHE A 22 -5.74 9.16 -0.60
C PHE A 22 -5.90 9.51 -2.08
N ALA A 23 -7.07 9.27 -2.66
CA ALA A 23 -7.38 9.60 -4.05
C ALA A 23 -7.45 11.12 -4.28
N LYS A 24 -7.97 11.91 -3.33
CA LYS A 24 -7.94 13.39 -3.40
C LYS A 24 -6.55 14.00 -3.37
N MET A 25 -5.59 13.38 -2.68
CA MET A 25 -4.24 13.93 -2.50
C MET A 25 -3.19 13.33 -3.44
N ALA A 26 -3.22 12.02 -3.70
CA ALA A 26 -2.18 11.30 -4.45
C ALA A 26 -1.94 11.86 -5.86
N LEU A 27 -2.95 12.53 -6.42
CA LEU A 27 -2.94 12.88 -7.85
C LEU A 27 -2.56 14.34 -8.13
N LYS A 28 -2.28 15.16 -7.10
CA LYS A 28 -1.67 16.49 -7.28
C LYS A 28 -0.13 16.45 -7.38
N GLU A 29 0.53 15.37 -6.98
CA GLU A 29 2.01 15.35 -6.83
C GLU A 29 2.75 14.43 -7.82
N LEU A 30 2.06 13.80 -8.76
CA LEU A 30 2.67 12.90 -9.77
C LEU A 30 3.60 13.59 -10.81
N CYS A 31 3.90 14.88 -10.66
CA CYS A 31 4.80 15.63 -11.54
C CYS A 31 6.10 16.11 -10.87
N PHE A 32 6.28 15.96 -9.55
CA PHE A 32 7.38 16.63 -8.84
C PHE A 32 8.61 15.76 -8.49
N GLN A 33 8.53 14.44 -8.66
CA GLN A 33 9.57 13.51 -8.14
C GLN A 33 10.70 13.16 -9.14
N SER A 34 10.76 13.74 -10.34
CA SER A 34 11.78 13.37 -11.35
C SER A 34 13.13 14.12 -11.27
N LYS A 35 13.34 15.01 -10.29
CA LYS A 35 14.56 15.85 -10.22
C LYS A 35 15.41 15.74 -8.95
N LEU A 36 15.05 14.90 -7.97
CA LEU A 36 15.76 14.83 -6.68
C LEU A 36 16.49 13.49 -6.41
N LEU A 37 16.90 12.78 -7.47
CA LEU A 37 17.49 11.44 -7.35
C LEU A 37 18.98 11.34 -7.75
N LEU A 38 19.66 12.46 -7.97
CA LEU A 38 21.07 12.44 -8.43
C LEU A 38 22.11 13.05 -7.48
N ASN A 39 21.77 13.50 -6.26
CA ASN A 39 22.74 14.26 -5.45
C ASN A 39 22.81 13.98 -3.94
N VAL A 40 22.49 12.77 -3.45
CA VAL A 40 22.81 12.43 -2.05
C VAL A 40 23.37 11.01 -1.95
N CYS A 41 24.57 10.83 -2.49
CA CYS A 41 25.54 9.91 -1.90
C CYS A 41 26.43 10.73 -0.95
N ARG A 42 26.78 10.12 0.19
CA ARG A 42 27.71 10.57 1.24
C ARG A 42 27.06 11.43 2.35
N ILE A 43 26.96 10.86 3.55
CA ILE A 43 27.60 11.36 4.80
C ILE A 43 27.37 10.33 5.95
N ILE A 44 28.42 9.55 6.27
CA ILE A 44 29.30 9.63 7.45
C ILE A 44 28.83 8.74 8.64
N THR A 45 29.54 7.62 8.76
CA THR A 45 29.81 6.90 10.00
C THR A 45 30.42 7.84 11.04
N ASN A 46 29.65 8.18 12.08
CA ASN A 46 30.21 8.63 13.36
C ASN A 46 30.07 7.49 14.37
N ARG A 47 31.13 6.70 14.53
CA ARG A 47 31.28 5.78 15.66
C ARG A 47 31.79 6.57 16.86
N GLY A 48 30.88 6.98 17.74
CA GLY A 48 31.23 7.31 19.12
C GLY A 48 31.44 6.02 19.91
N ASN A 49 32.57 5.90 20.58
CA ASN A 49 32.81 4.84 21.57
C ASN A 49 31.87 5.06 22.75
N ALA A 50 30.94 4.12 22.99
CA ALA A 50 30.18 4.04 24.22
C ALA A 50 30.30 2.61 24.79
N THR A 51 31.15 2.48 25.80
CA THR A 51 31.17 1.36 26.73
C THR A 51 29.93 1.43 27.62
N SER A 52 28.92 0.57 27.38
CA SER A 52 27.98 0.14 28.42
C SER A 52 27.36 -1.21 28.03
N SER A 53 27.33 -2.14 28.98
CA SER A 53 26.98 -3.56 28.85
C SER A 53 25.47 -3.84 28.73
N SER A 54 24.71 -2.97 28.06
CA SER A 54 23.28 -3.17 27.80
C SER A 54 23.04 -3.61 26.36
N VAL A 55 22.21 -4.64 26.16
CA VAL A 55 21.83 -5.10 24.81
C VAL A 55 21.10 -3.97 24.09
N SER A 56 21.61 -3.53 22.94
CA SER A 56 20.99 -2.48 22.12
C SER A 56 19.51 -2.78 21.89
N LYS A 57 18.63 -1.77 21.94
CA LYS A 57 17.18 -1.94 21.73
C LYS A 57 16.89 -2.60 20.39
N SER A 58 17.67 -2.26 19.36
CA SER A 58 17.55 -2.84 18.02
C SER A 58 17.70 -4.36 18.05
N LYS A 59 18.72 -4.88 18.73
CA LYS A 59 18.96 -6.34 18.86
C LYS A 59 17.80 -7.04 19.56
N GLN A 60 17.21 -6.43 20.59
CA GLN A 60 16.03 -6.98 21.27
C GLN A 60 14.81 -7.06 20.34
N VAL A 61 14.65 -6.12 19.40
CA VAL A 61 13.58 -6.15 18.39
C VAL A 61 13.84 -7.31 17.41
N PHE A 62 15.06 -7.42 16.88
CA PHE A 62 15.42 -8.47 15.92
C PHE A 62 15.27 -9.88 16.51
N GLU A 63 15.74 -10.10 17.74
CA GLU A 63 15.63 -11.40 18.42
C GLU A 63 14.17 -11.81 18.66
N LYS A 64 13.27 -10.86 18.91
CA LYS A 64 11.84 -11.15 19.04
C LYS A 64 11.24 -11.57 17.70
N GLU A 65 11.55 -10.86 16.62
CA GLU A 65 11.07 -11.21 15.28
C GLU A 65 11.63 -12.56 14.82
N ASP A 66 12.93 -12.82 15.05
CA ASP A 66 13.56 -14.11 14.74
C ASP A 66 12.90 -15.28 15.48
N LYS A 67 12.57 -15.09 16.76
CA LYS A 67 11.97 -16.14 17.59
C LYS A 67 10.50 -16.42 17.27
N PHE A 68 9.71 -15.39 16.97
CA PHE A 68 8.25 -15.49 16.90
C PHE A 68 7.67 -15.27 15.50
N GLY A 69 8.43 -14.70 14.56
CA GLY A 69 8.02 -14.44 13.19
C GLY A 69 8.37 -15.60 12.24
N ALA A 70 7.59 -15.75 11.17
CA ALA A 70 7.96 -16.63 10.08
C ALA A 70 9.12 -16.03 9.27
N HIS A 71 10.08 -16.86 8.84
CA HIS A 71 11.29 -16.42 8.14
C HIS A 71 11.08 -16.30 6.62
N ASN A 72 10.13 -15.46 6.20
CA ASN A 72 9.77 -15.24 4.79
C ASN A 72 10.32 -13.93 4.19
N TYR A 73 11.07 -13.16 4.98
CA TYR A 73 11.77 -11.95 4.57
C TYR A 73 13.22 -11.97 5.08
N HIS A 74 14.06 -11.15 4.44
CA HIS A 74 15.40 -10.84 4.91
C HIS A 74 15.53 -9.32 5.08
N PRO A 75 15.03 -8.75 6.20
CA PRO A 75 15.01 -7.30 6.40
C PRO A 75 16.41 -6.71 6.56
N ILE A 76 16.56 -5.45 6.15
CA ILE A 76 17.74 -4.65 6.50
C ILE A 76 17.72 -4.46 8.04
N PRO A 77 18.84 -4.63 8.77
CA PRO A 77 18.88 -4.64 10.23
C PRO A 77 18.73 -3.23 10.84
N VAL A 78 17.55 -2.64 10.70
CA VAL A 78 17.15 -1.33 11.26
C VAL A 78 15.76 -1.48 11.87
N ALA A 79 15.65 -1.23 13.18
CA ALA A 79 14.39 -1.30 13.91
C ALA A 79 13.71 0.08 13.96
N LEU A 80 12.85 0.39 12.99
CA LEU A 80 12.10 1.66 12.91
C LEU A 80 11.01 1.76 13.99
N CYS A 81 10.82 2.94 14.57
CA CYS A 81 9.84 3.18 15.64
C CYS A 81 8.95 4.42 15.42
N LYS A 82 9.27 5.27 14.44
CA LYS A 82 8.51 6.49 14.12
C LYS A 82 8.68 6.86 12.66
N GLY A 83 7.64 7.39 12.03
CA GLY A 83 7.68 8.00 10.70
C GLY A 83 6.98 9.35 10.68
N LYS A 84 7.47 10.30 9.87
CA LYS A 84 6.82 11.60 9.59
C LYS A 84 7.33 12.18 8.27
N GLY A 85 6.43 12.38 7.31
CA GLY A 85 6.80 12.87 5.98
C GLY A 85 7.80 11.92 5.31
N VAL A 86 8.92 12.46 4.84
CA VAL A 86 9.99 11.67 4.20
C VAL A 86 10.95 11.01 5.19
N HIS A 87 10.74 11.17 6.49
CA HIS A 87 11.66 10.73 7.53
C HIS A 87 11.13 9.58 8.38
N VAL A 88 12.05 8.73 8.81
CA VAL A 88 11.82 7.67 9.79
C VAL A 88 12.91 7.70 10.88
N TRP A 89 12.59 7.21 12.07
CA TRP A 89 13.53 7.10 13.20
C TRP A 89 13.58 5.66 13.70
N ASP A 90 14.76 5.18 14.07
CA ASP A 90 14.93 3.89 14.73
C ASP A 90 14.78 3.97 16.26
N VAL A 91 14.74 2.81 16.91
CA VAL A 91 14.63 2.69 18.38
C VAL A 91 15.82 3.27 19.16
N GLU A 92 16.94 3.52 18.48
CA GLU A 92 18.11 4.20 19.04
C GLU A 92 18.07 5.73 18.82
N GLY A 93 17.02 6.24 18.15
CA GLY A 93 16.80 7.65 17.88
C GLY A 93 17.48 8.19 16.62
N ARG A 94 18.12 7.34 15.80
CA ARG A 94 18.73 7.78 14.54
C ARG A 94 17.65 8.05 13.50
N GLN A 95 17.79 9.16 12.78
CA GLN A 95 16.87 9.59 11.73
C GLN A 95 17.41 9.21 10.34
N TYR A 96 16.51 8.80 9.46
CA TYR A 96 16.80 8.43 8.09
C TYR A 96 15.83 9.13 7.13
N PHE A 97 16.23 9.23 5.86
CA PHE A 97 15.27 9.43 4.77
C PHE A 97 14.76 8.06 4.32
N ASP A 98 13.45 7.94 4.11
CA ASP A 98 12.85 6.75 3.53
C ASP A 98 12.84 6.85 2.00
N PHE A 99 13.76 6.13 1.36
CA PHE A 99 13.86 6.02 -0.10
C PHE A 99 13.14 4.78 -0.66
N LEU A 100 12.50 3.97 0.20
CA LEU A 100 11.71 2.81 -0.22
C LEU A 100 10.22 3.18 -0.30
N SER A 101 9.75 4.03 0.61
CA SER A 101 8.36 4.51 0.69
C SER A 101 7.33 3.37 0.71
N GLY A 102 7.67 2.25 1.37
CA GLY A 102 6.82 1.06 1.44
C GLY A 102 6.37 0.57 0.06
N TYR A 103 7.29 0.47 -0.90
CA TYR A 103 6.97 0.14 -2.30
C TYR A 103 5.93 1.12 -2.91
N SER A 104 6.11 2.41 -2.64
CA SER A 104 5.21 3.52 -3.03
C SER A 104 3.86 3.58 -2.28
N ALA A 105 3.64 2.79 -1.24
CA ALA A 105 2.41 2.88 -0.42
C ALA A 105 2.31 4.21 0.36
N VAL A 106 3.44 4.77 0.80
CA VAL A 106 3.48 6.02 1.59
C VAL A 106 3.91 7.23 0.75
N ASN A 107 3.43 7.33 -0.49
CA ASN A 107 3.73 8.44 -1.40
C ASN A 107 3.45 9.83 -0.81
N GLN A 108 2.44 9.95 0.06
CA GLN A 108 2.07 11.20 0.74
C GLN A 108 2.97 11.52 1.95
N GLY A 109 3.94 10.65 2.25
CA GLY A 109 4.76 10.69 3.44
C GLY A 109 4.13 10.01 4.64
N HIS A 110 5.00 9.51 5.53
CA HIS A 110 4.61 8.83 6.76
C HIS A 110 3.71 9.70 7.65
N CYS A 111 2.65 9.10 8.18
CA CYS A 111 1.75 9.73 9.15
C CYS A 111 1.21 11.11 8.71
N HIS A 112 0.82 11.24 7.44
CA HIS A 112 0.29 12.50 6.92
C HIS A 112 -0.96 12.95 7.71
N PRO A 113 -1.02 14.18 8.25
CA PRO A 113 -2.05 14.60 9.21
C PRO A 113 -3.47 14.45 8.66
N LYS A 114 -3.73 14.87 7.41
CA LYS A 114 -5.07 14.73 6.79
C LYS A 114 -5.56 13.28 6.68
N ILE A 115 -4.64 12.33 6.48
CA ILE A 115 -4.94 10.90 6.33
C ILE A 115 -5.24 10.32 7.71
N ILE A 116 -4.42 10.66 8.71
CA ILE A 116 -4.60 10.24 10.10
C ILE A 116 -5.88 10.84 10.71
N ASP A 117 -6.23 12.08 10.40
CA ASP A 117 -7.45 12.69 10.93
C ASP A 117 -8.70 12.03 10.31
N ALA A 118 -8.70 11.80 8.99
CA ALA A 118 -9.77 11.07 8.31
C ALA A 118 -9.96 9.64 8.86
N LEU A 119 -8.87 8.96 9.25
CA LEU A 119 -8.94 7.69 9.97
C LEU A 119 -9.72 7.81 11.26
N LYS A 120 -9.24 8.67 12.15
CA LYS A 120 -9.77 8.76 13.50
C LYS A 120 -11.25 9.11 13.47
N THR A 121 -11.61 10.10 12.66
CA THR A 121 -13.00 10.52 12.49
C THR A 121 -13.89 9.38 12.02
N GLN A 122 -13.51 8.61 10.98
CA GLN A 122 -14.36 7.51 10.53
C GLN A 122 -14.40 6.34 11.52
N ALA A 123 -13.26 6.04 12.16
CA ALA A 123 -13.16 4.92 13.09
C ALA A 123 -14.01 5.11 14.36
N GLU A 124 -14.25 6.36 14.76
CA GLU A 124 -15.16 6.71 15.85
C GLU A 124 -16.64 6.62 15.47
N VAL A 125 -16.96 6.47 14.17
CA VAL A 125 -18.33 6.39 13.65
C VAL A 125 -18.70 4.95 13.26
N LEU A 126 -18.01 4.37 12.28
CA LEU A 126 -18.26 3.02 11.78
C LEU A 126 -17.06 2.51 10.96
N THR A 127 -16.57 1.31 11.29
CA THR A 127 -15.42 0.71 10.60
C THR A 127 -15.80 -0.36 9.57
N LEU A 128 -16.72 -1.27 9.91
CA LEU A 128 -17.06 -2.42 9.07
C LEU A 128 -18.53 -2.83 9.23
N ALA A 129 -19.24 -2.91 8.09
CA ALA A 129 -20.62 -3.41 8.01
C ALA A 129 -20.76 -4.62 7.06
N SER A 130 -19.65 -5.20 6.59
CA SER A 130 -19.62 -6.14 5.45
C SER A 130 -20.26 -5.54 4.18
N ARG A 131 -20.45 -6.36 3.14
CA ARG A 131 -21.23 -6.00 1.94
C ARG A 131 -22.68 -6.45 1.98
N ALA A 132 -23.12 -7.03 3.10
CA ALA A 132 -24.52 -7.36 3.34
C ALA A 132 -25.38 -6.11 3.58
N PHE A 133 -24.76 -5.01 4.05
CA PHE A 133 -25.42 -3.73 4.30
C PHE A 133 -24.76 -2.64 3.45
N TYR A 134 -25.54 -1.60 3.14
CA TYR A 134 -25.00 -0.38 2.58
C TYR A 134 -24.37 0.48 3.68
N THR A 135 -23.34 1.22 3.33
CA THR A 135 -22.77 2.30 4.15
C THR A 135 -22.90 3.61 3.38
N ASP A 136 -22.97 4.71 4.10
CA ASP A 136 -23.03 6.07 3.56
C ASP A 136 -21.73 6.51 2.87
N VAL A 137 -20.58 5.96 3.26
CA VAL A 137 -19.26 6.36 2.70
C VAL A 137 -18.90 5.64 1.40
N LEU A 138 -19.31 4.39 1.19
CA LEU A 138 -18.82 3.59 0.05
C LEU A 138 -19.24 4.19 -1.30
N GLY A 139 -20.49 4.65 -1.41
CA GLY A 139 -20.99 5.27 -2.65
C GLY A 139 -20.25 6.56 -3.01
N GLU A 140 -19.98 7.42 -2.02
CA GLU A 140 -19.21 8.67 -2.22
C GLU A 140 -17.79 8.38 -2.70
N TYR A 141 -17.16 7.34 -2.14
CA TYR A 141 -15.84 6.88 -2.55
C TYR A 141 -15.83 6.35 -3.99
N GLU A 142 -16.78 5.48 -4.34
CA GLU A 142 -16.91 4.91 -5.69
C GLU A 142 -17.16 6.01 -6.73
N GLU A 143 -18.05 6.98 -6.45
CA GLU A 143 -18.32 8.13 -7.32
C GLU A 143 -17.08 9.01 -7.52
N TYR A 144 -16.35 9.29 -6.45
CA TYR A 144 -15.14 10.11 -6.53
C TYR A 144 -14.07 9.49 -7.41
N VAL A 145 -13.75 8.20 -7.20
CA VAL A 145 -12.73 7.48 -7.96
C VAL A 145 -13.13 7.38 -9.44
N THR A 146 -14.37 7.00 -9.72
CA THR A 146 -14.86 6.84 -11.10
C THR A 146 -14.81 8.15 -11.88
N ARG A 147 -15.23 9.25 -11.27
CA ARG A 147 -15.12 10.59 -11.87
C ARG A 147 -13.68 11.03 -12.05
N TYR A 148 -12.82 10.77 -11.06
CA TYR A 148 -11.43 11.16 -11.12
C TYR A 148 -10.68 10.49 -12.27
N PHE A 149 -10.82 9.17 -12.41
CA PHE A 149 -10.10 8.38 -13.41
C PHE A 149 -10.86 8.21 -14.75
N GLY A 150 -12.11 8.64 -14.84
CA GLY A 150 -12.92 8.53 -16.06
C GLY A 150 -13.39 7.10 -16.37
N TYR A 151 -13.77 6.34 -15.34
CA TYR A 151 -14.31 4.98 -15.44
C TYR A 151 -15.80 4.96 -15.06
N ASP A 152 -16.53 3.94 -15.49
CA ASP A 152 -17.98 3.85 -15.24
C ASP A 152 -18.30 3.27 -13.86
N LYS A 153 -17.44 2.36 -13.38
CA LYS A 153 -17.59 1.62 -12.12
C LYS A 153 -16.23 1.36 -11.48
N MET A 154 -16.25 1.24 -10.17
CA MET A 154 -15.11 0.89 -9.33
C MET A 154 -15.50 -0.34 -8.52
N LEU A 155 -14.60 -1.33 -8.39
CA LEU A 155 -14.79 -2.46 -7.50
C LEU A 155 -13.62 -2.52 -6.52
N PRO A 156 -13.82 -2.17 -5.25
CA PRO A 156 -12.70 -2.07 -4.34
C PRO A 156 -12.35 -3.39 -3.65
N MET A 157 -11.07 -3.53 -3.32
CA MET A 157 -10.42 -4.68 -2.69
C MET A 157 -9.38 -4.19 -1.66
N ASN A 158 -8.79 -5.12 -0.90
CA ASN A 158 -7.92 -4.80 0.22
C ASN A 158 -6.43 -4.94 -0.08
N THR A 159 -6.05 -5.66 -1.14
CA THR A 159 -4.64 -5.92 -1.48
C THR A 159 -4.37 -5.86 -3.00
N GLY A 160 -3.09 -5.76 -3.37
CA GLY A 160 -2.58 -5.88 -4.74
C GLY A 160 -3.10 -7.11 -5.46
N VAL A 161 -2.91 -8.24 -4.81
CA VAL A 161 -3.23 -9.53 -5.39
C VAL A 161 -4.73 -9.73 -5.55
N GLU A 162 -5.57 -9.27 -4.62
CA GLU A 162 -7.03 -9.32 -4.80
C GLU A 162 -7.51 -8.46 -5.98
N GLY A 163 -6.89 -7.29 -6.18
CA GLY A 163 -7.13 -6.46 -7.36
C GLY A 163 -6.78 -7.19 -8.66
N GLY A 164 -5.61 -7.83 -8.71
CA GLY A 164 -5.17 -8.63 -9.87
C GLY A 164 -6.04 -9.86 -10.14
N GLU A 165 -6.39 -10.62 -9.11
CA GLU A 165 -7.28 -11.80 -9.20
C GLU A 165 -8.66 -11.38 -9.74
N THR A 166 -9.19 -10.26 -9.22
CA THR A 166 -10.50 -9.75 -9.62
C THR A 166 -10.47 -9.25 -11.06
N ALA A 167 -9.39 -8.58 -11.48
CA ALA A 167 -9.20 -8.17 -12.87
C ALA A 167 -9.13 -9.40 -13.80
N CYS A 168 -8.41 -10.45 -13.42
CA CYS A 168 -8.34 -11.71 -14.17
C CYS A 168 -9.71 -12.39 -14.29
N LYS A 169 -10.48 -12.44 -13.19
CA LYS A 169 -11.85 -12.98 -13.17
C LYS A 169 -12.79 -12.17 -14.05
N LEU A 170 -12.72 -10.84 -13.99
CA LEU A 170 -13.52 -9.95 -14.84
C LEU A 170 -13.19 -10.18 -16.32
N ALA A 171 -11.90 -10.22 -16.67
CA ALA A 171 -11.46 -10.44 -18.05
C ALA A 171 -11.93 -11.79 -18.60
N ARG A 172 -11.81 -12.88 -17.83
CA ARG A 172 -12.32 -14.20 -18.21
C ARG A 172 -13.84 -14.22 -18.36
N LYS A 173 -14.57 -13.66 -17.39
CA LYS A 173 -16.04 -13.58 -17.46
C LYS A 173 -16.49 -12.82 -18.71
N TRP A 174 -15.86 -11.69 -19.01
CA TRP A 174 -16.11 -10.94 -20.24
C TRP A 174 -15.76 -11.73 -21.51
N ALA A 175 -14.63 -12.46 -21.51
CA ALA A 175 -14.24 -13.30 -22.65
C ALA A 175 -15.29 -14.37 -22.96
N TYR A 176 -15.88 -14.99 -21.94
CA TYR A 176 -16.92 -16.00 -22.12
C TYR A 176 -18.26 -15.37 -22.52
N GLN A 177 -18.71 -14.34 -21.81
CA GLN A 177 -20.07 -13.80 -21.96
C GLN A 177 -20.23 -12.81 -23.12
N SER A 178 -19.16 -12.08 -23.47
CA SER A 178 -19.22 -11.01 -24.46
C SER A 178 -18.37 -11.27 -25.69
N LYS A 179 -17.17 -11.86 -25.52
CA LYS A 179 -16.31 -12.21 -26.66
C LYS A 179 -16.68 -13.56 -27.28
N GLY A 180 -17.36 -14.44 -26.55
CA GLY A 180 -17.80 -15.75 -27.02
C GLY A 180 -16.69 -16.81 -27.05
N ILE A 181 -15.63 -16.66 -26.24
CA ILE A 181 -14.62 -17.71 -26.07
C ILE A 181 -15.26 -18.92 -25.36
N PRO A 182 -14.99 -20.17 -25.78
CA PRO A 182 -15.50 -21.34 -25.07
C PRO A 182 -15.07 -21.38 -23.60
N ASN A 183 -15.90 -22.00 -22.77
CA ASN A 183 -15.60 -22.14 -21.34
C ASN A 183 -14.24 -22.81 -21.13
N ASN A 184 -13.45 -22.25 -20.20
CA ASN A 184 -12.09 -22.70 -19.85
C ASN A 184 -11.02 -22.51 -20.94
N GLU A 185 -11.34 -21.88 -22.07
CA GLU A 185 -10.35 -21.60 -23.14
C GLU A 185 -9.79 -20.16 -23.10
N ALA A 186 -10.26 -19.30 -22.19
CA ALA A 186 -9.77 -17.94 -22.09
C ALA A 186 -8.35 -17.88 -21.48
N ARG A 187 -7.41 -17.34 -22.25
CA ARG A 187 -6.02 -17.13 -21.86
C ARG A 187 -5.77 -15.67 -21.47
N ILE A 188 -4.96 -15.47 -20.43
CA ILE A 188 -4.45 -14.16 -20.01
C ILE A 188 -2.95 -14.18 -20.27
N VAL A 189 -2.42 -13.12 -20.87
CA VAL A 189 -1.01 -12.99 -21.20
C VAL A 189 -0.36 -12.04 -20.21
N PHE A 190 0.80 -12.43 -19.66
CA PHE A 190 1.61 -11.61 -18.77
C PHE A 190 3.01 -11.42 -19.36
N ALA A 191 3.67 -10.33 -18.98
CA ALA A 191 5.08 -10.11 -19.33
C ALA A 191 6.01 -11.01 -18.49
N GLY A 192 7.16 -11.40 -19.04
CA GLY A 192 8.18 -12.11 -18.26
C GLY A 192 8.70 -11.24 -17.11
N GLY A 193 8.85 -11.82 -15.91
CA GLY A 193 9.31 -11.10 -14.71
C GLY A 193 8.27 -10.15 -14.10
N ASN A 194 7.00 -10.25 -14.48
CA ASN A 194 5.93 -9.49 -13.84
C ASN A 194 5.75 -9.92 -12.37
N PHE A 195 5.22 -9.01 -11.54
CA PHE A 195 4.85 -9.27 -10.14
C PHE A 195 3.53 -8.59 -9.85
N TRP A 196 2.54 -9.36 -9.38
CA TRP A 196 1.23 -8.82 -8.98
C TRP A 196 0.67 -9.45 -7.70
N GLY A 197 1.41 -10.37 -7.07
CA GLY A 197 0.96 -11.00 -5.84
C GLY A 197 1.73 -12.25 -5.46
N ARG A 198 1.18 -12.96 -4.47
CA ARG A 198 1.71 -14.24 -3.94
C ARG A 198 0.62 -15.32 -3.81
N THR A 199 -0.52 -15.17 -4.49
CA THR A 199 -1.52 -16.25 -4.60
C THR A 199 -1.04 -17.32 -5.57
N LEU A 200 -1.71 -18.47 -5.59
CA LEU A 200 -1.36 -19.57 -6.51
C LEU A 200 -1.49 -19.19 -8.00
N ALA A 201 -2.31 -18.19 -8.33
CA ALA A 201 -2.45 -17.74 -9.71
C ALA A 201 -1.42 -16.67 -10.11
N ALA A 202 -0.69 -16.11 -9.14
CA ALA A 202 0.16 -14.93 -9.32
C ALA A 202 1.60 -15.22 -9.72
#